data_AF-A0AAU7R8E6-F1
#
_entry.id   AF-A0AAU7R8E6-F1
#
_cell.length_a   1.000
_cell.length_b   1.000
_cell.length_c   1.000
_cell.angle_alpha   90.00
_cell.angle_beta   90.00
_cell.angle_gamma   90.00
#
_symmetry.space_group_name_H-M   'P 1'
#
loop_
_entity.id
_entity.type
_entity.pdbx_description
1 polymer ?
#
loop_
_entity_poly.entity_id
_entity_poly.type
_entity_poly.pdbx_seq_one_letter_code
_entity_poly.pdbx_strand_id
1 'polypeptide(L)'
;MRSVRGVVVWVLLVFLGGLALLLSPPLIDYAFDPNTDWERLANIGQAYGSVSMLLSALALVGVVATTISQNRQARIALEYAQRDQHALLLKMAIDDAVLMECWGSLTQDPAPERRRQRAYINLILNFWAATWQLGGMPESQLRGLLAADIFATEVGLRFWEQARLTRKVVHAGAQPAAFDRIVEDEYLRALAKLRSTEASGIGS
;
A
#
# COMPACT_ATOMS: atom_id res chain seq x y z
N MET A 1 0.51 15.84 -6.79
CA MET A 1 -0.15 16.78 -7.74
C MET A 1 0.76 17.36 -8.83
N ARG A 2 2.08 17.48 -8.67
CA ARG A 2 2.99 18.00 -9.73
C ARG A 2 3.19 17.06 -10.93
N SER A 3 3.10 15.74 -10.73
CA SER A 3 3.25 14.75 -11.81
C SER A 3 2.09 14.71 -12.80
N VAL A 4 0.85 14.85 -12.32
CA VAL A 4 -0.37 14.76 -13.16
C VAL A 4 -0.44 15.93 -14.16
N ARG A 5 -0.10 17.15 -13.74
CA ARG A 5 -0.08 18.32 -14.62
C ARG A 5 0.99 18.18 -15.72
N GLY A 6 2.15 17.60 -15.40
CA GLY A 6 3.19 17.32 -16.39
C GLY A 6 2.76 16.29 -17.44
N VAL A 7 2.10 15.21 -17.01
CA VAL A 7 1.61 14.17 -17.95
C VAL A 7 0.53 14.72 -18.87
N VAL A 8 -0.41 15.52 -18.35
CA VAL A 8 -1.47 16.13 -19.17
C VAL A 8 -0.90 17.09 -20.22
N VAL A 9 0.12 17.89 -19.87
CA VAL A 9 0.79 18.79 -20.82
C VAL A 9 1.50 18.01 -21.93
N TRP A 10 2.17 16.90 -21.58
CA TRP A 10 2.82 16.04 -22.57
C TRP A 10 1.82 15.38 -23.52
N VAL A 11 0.70 14.87 -23.00
CA VAL A 11 -0.37 14.29 -23.82
C VAL A 11 -0.97 15.33 -24.76
N LEU A 12 -1.23 16.54 -24.27
CA LEU A 12 -1.73 17.66 -25.09
C LEU A 12 -0.75 18.05 -26.19
N LEU A 13 0.55 18.12 -25.89
CA LEU A 13 1.59 18.46 -26.88
C LEU A 13 1.72 17.38 -27.96
N VAL A 14 1.68 16.10 -27.58
CA VAL A 14 1.70 14.99 -28.55
C VAL A 14 0.45 15.00 -29.42
N PHE A 15 -0.72 15.28 -28.83
CA PHE A 15 -1.98 15.38 -29.56
C PHE A 15 -2.00 16.58 -30.52
N LEU A 16 -1.58 17.78 -30.06
CA LEU A 16 -1.48 18.98 -30.88
C LEU A 16 -0.44 18.82 -32.01
N GLY A 17 0.69 18.18 -31.73
CA GLY A 17 1.70 17.84 -32.73
C GLY A 17 1.12 16.90 -33.80
N GLY A 18 0.44 15.83 -33.38
CA GLY A 18 -0.26 14.92 -34.29
C GLY A 18 -1.33 15.62 -35.13
N LEU A 19 -2.12 16.51 -34.53
CA LEU A 19 -3.16 17.28 -35.20
C LEU A 19 -2.59 18.29 -36.21
N ALA A 20 -1.50 18.97 -35.87
CA ALA A 20 -0.79 19.88 -36.76
C ALA A 20 -0.17 19.15 -37.96
N LEU A 21 0.33 17.93 -37.75
CA LEU A 21 0.81 17.05 -38.82
C LEU A 21 -0.33 16.61 -39.76
N LEU A 22 -1.50 16.27 -39.21
CA LEU A 22 -2.72 15.91 -39.96
C LEU A 22 -3.28 17.06 -40.79
N LEU A 23 -3.18 18.30 -40.29
CA LEU A 23 -3.68 19.49 -40.96
C LEU A 23 -2.68 20.10 -41.95
N SER A 24 -1.43 19.62 -42.00
CA SER A 24 -0.40 20.21 -42.87
C SER A 24 -0.69 20.06 -44.38
N PRO A 25 -1.21 18.92 -44.89
CA PRO A 25 -1.47 18.77 -46.33
C PRO A 25 -2.60 19.67 -46.90
N PRO A 26 -3.81 19.78 -46.30
CA PRO A 26 -4.85 20.64 -46.86
C PRO A 26 -4.51 22.14 -46.79
N LEU A 27 -3.64 22.55 -45.87
CA LEU A 27 -3.12 23.92 -45.79
C LEU A 27 -2.16 24.27 -46.93
N ILE A 28 -1.42 23.28 -47.43
CA ILE A 28 -0.51 23.41 -48.58
C ILE A 28 -1.30 23.33 -49.89
N ASP A 29 -2.31 22.46 -49.96
CA ASP A 29 -3.20 22.29 -51.13
C ASP A 29 -4.10 23.52 -51.35
N TYR A 30 -4.62 24.14 -50.29
CA TYR A 30 -5.35 25.41 -50.38
C TYR A 30 -4.46 26.57 -50.85
N ALA A 31 -3.15 26.47 -50.69
CA ALA A 31 -2.19 27.50 -51.09
C ALA A 31 -1.61 27.31 -52.52
N PHE A 32 -1.75 26.14 -53.15
CA PHE A 32 -1.13 25.82 -54.44
C PHE A 32 -2.01 24.93 -55.37
N ASP A 33 -2.80 25.60 -56.22
CA ASP A 33 -3.18 25.29 -57.63
C ASP A 33 -3.94 23.98 -58.02
N PRO A 34 -4.84 24.00 -59.04
CA PRO A 34 -5.89 23.00 -59.30
C PRO A 34 -5.49 21.79 -60.18
N ASN A 35 -4.20 21.45 -60.29
CA ASN A 35 -3.73 20.34 -61.13
C ASN A 35 -2.96 19.28 -60.31
N THR A 36 -3.63 18.75 -59.28
CA THR A 36 -3.03 17.93 -58.24
C THR A 36 -2.52 16.57 -58.75
N ASP A 37 -1.19 16.39 -58.71
CA ASP A 37 -0.51 15.12 -59.02
C ASP A 37 -0.86 14.05 -57.97
N TRP A 38 -1.77 13.14 -58.33
CA TRP A 38 -2.21 12.01 -57.50
C TRP A 38 -1.06 11.10 -57.05
N GLU A 39 0.00 10.99 -57.86
CA GLU A 39 1.19 10.18 -57.55
C GLU A 39 2.03 10.81 -56.44
N ARG A 40 2.07 12.15 -56.37
CA ARG A 40 2.74 12.88 -55.30
C ARG A 40 1.97 12.76 -53.99
N LEU A 41 0.64 12.83 -54.03
CA LEU A 41 -0.23 12.56 -52.89
C LEU A 41 -0.09 11.13 -52.35
N ALA A 42 0.06 10.13 -53.23
CA ALA A 42 0.26 8.73 -52.83
C ALA A 42 1.61 8.50 -52.12
N ASN A 43 2.69 9.10 -52.64
CA ASN A 43 4.03 9.01 -52.04
C ASN A 43 4.09 9.70 -50.66
N ILE A 44 3.43 10.85 -50.54
CA ILE A 44 3.19 11.54 -49.27
C ILE A 44 2.44 10.59 -48.33
N GLY A 45 1.31 10.02 -48.76
CA GLY A 45 0.51 9.06 -47.99
C GLY A 45 1.30 7.84 -47.48
N GLN A 46 2.19 7.25 -48.28
CA GLN A 46 3.03 6.11 -47.86
C GLN A 46 4.06 6.48 -46.79
N ALA A 47 4.72 7.64 -46.93
CA ALA A 47 5.68 8.12 -45.94
C ALA A 47 4.99 8.39 -44.58
N TYR A 48 3.80 9.00 -44.59
CA TYR A 48 3.02 9.23 -43.37
C TYR A 48 2.39 7.96 -42.79
N GLY A 49 2.00 7.00 -43.62
CA GLY A 49 1.52 5.69 -43.16
C GLY A 49 2.59 4.98 -42.32
N SER A 50 3.84 5.06 -42.76
CA SER A 50 4.97 4.42 -42.08
C SER A 50 5.28 5.09 -40.73
N VAL A 51 5.30 6.42 -40.70
CA VAL A 51 5.56 7.20 -39.46
C VAL A 51 4.39 7.09 -38.47
N SER A 52 3.14 7.11 -38.94
CA SER A 52 1.96 7.00 -38.08
C SER A 52 1.81 5.60 -37.46
N MET A 53 2.21 4.53 -38.16
CA MET A 53 2.26 3.19 -37.58
C MET A 53 3.27 3.10 -36.44
N LEU A 54 4.48 3.65 -36.62
CA LEU A 54 5.49 3.69 -35.56
C LEU A 54 5.02 4.50 -34.35
N LEU A 55 4.39 5.66 -34.59
CA LEU A 55 3.83 6.50 -33.54
C LEU A 55 2.69 5.80 -32.80
N SER A 56 1.80 5.12 -33.52
CA SER A 56 0.67 4.38 -32.93
C SER A 56 1.15 3.17 -32.12
N ALA A 57 2.17 2.45 -32.61
CA ALA A 57 2.81 1.37 -31.89
C ALA A 57 3.44 1.87 -30.58
N LEU A 58 4.13 3.01 -30.62
CA LEU A 58 4.71 3.63 -29.42
C LEU A 58 3.63 4.07 -28.42
N ALA A 59 2.54 4.66 -28.91
CA ALA A 59 1.40 5.03 -28.08
C ALA A 59 0.76 3.81 -27.39
N LEU A 60 0.61 2.71 -28.12
CA LEU A 60 0.08 1.45 -27.58
C LEU A 60 0.98 0.89 -26.48
N VAL A 61 2.31 0.91 -26.67
CA VAL A 61 3.27 0.50 -25.63
C VAL A 61 3.11 1.37 -24.38
N GLY A 62 2.95 2.68 -24.54
CA GLY A 62 2.68 3.61 -23.44
C GLY A 62 1.38 3.28 -22.68
N VAL A 63 0.31 2.98 -23.41
CA VAL A 63 -0.98 2.57 -22.83
C VAL A 63 -0.84 1.25 -22.07
N VAL A 64 -0.20 0.23 -22.66
CA VAL A 64 0.02 -1.07 -22.01
C VAL A 64 0.85 -0.93 -20.74
N ALA A 65 1.96 -0.20 -20.79
CA ALA A 65 2.79 0.07 -19.62
C ALA A 65 2.00 0.79 -18.50
N THR A 66 1.16 1.75 -18.90
CA THR A 66 0.28 2.48 -17.97
C THR A 66 -0.75 1.55 -17.32
N THR A 67 -1.43 0.70 -18.10
CA THR A 67 -2.42 -0.26 -17.59
C THR A 67 -1.81 -1.24 -16.59
N ILE A 68 -0.59 -1.74 -16.86
CA ILE A 68 0.14 -2.62 -15.93
C ILE A 68 0.41 -1.89 -14.61
N SER A 69 0.88 -0.64 -14.68
CA SER A 69 1.13 0.20 -13.50
C SER A 69 -0.16 0.50 -12.71
N GLN A 70 -1.26 0.80 -13.41
CA GLN A 70 -2.58 1.04 -12.80
C GLN A 70 -3.09 -0.21 -12.07
N ASN A 71 -2.95 -1.39 -12.66
CA ASN A 71 -3.38 -2.65 -12.01
C ASN A 71 -2.64 -2.92 -10.71
N ARG A 72 -1.34 -2.63 -10.65
CA ARG A 72 -0.56 -2.75 -9.41
C ARG A 72 -1.04 -1.76 -8.34
N GLN A 73 -1.29 -0.51 -8.73
CA GLN A 73 -1.80 0.51 -7.82
C GLN A 73 -3.20 0.16 -7.30
N ALA A 74 -4.08 -0.39 -8.15
CA ALA A 74 -5.42 -0.83 -7.75
C ALA A 74 -5.39 -1.96 -6.71
N ARG A 75 -4.48 -2.93 -6.85
CA ARG A 75 -4.30 -4.00 -5.86
C ARG A 75 -3.85 -3.46 -4.51
N ILE A 76 -2.85 -2.57 -4.51
CA ILE A 76 -2.36 -1.93 -3.28
C ILE A 76 -3.48 -1.11 -2.62
N ALA A 77 -4.25 -0.36 -3.40
CA ALA A 77 -5.38 0.42 -2.89
C ALA A 77 -6.47 -0.47 -2.27
N LEU A 78 -6.76 -1.63 -2.88
CA LEU A 78 -7.71 -2.60 -2.33
C LEU A 78 -7.23 -3.17 -0.99
N GLU A 79 -5.95 -3.53 -0.89
CA GLU A 79 -5.37 -4.02 0.37
C GLU A 79 -5.46 -2.96 1.49
N TYR A 80 -5.20 -1.68 1.19
CA TYR A 80 -5.39 -0.60 2.16
C TYR A 80 -6.86 -0.42 2.55
N ALA A 81 -7.78 -0.42 1.59
CA ALA A 81 -9.21 -0.29 1.85
C ALA A 81 -9.75 -1.42 2.74
N GLN A 82 -9.30 -2.66 2.51
CA GLN A 82 -9.66 -3.80 3.36
C GLN A 82 -9.16 -3.63 4.79
N ARG A 83 -7.93 -3.13 4.98
CA ARG A 83 -7.36 -2.86 6.32
C ARG A 83 -8.10 -1.75 7.05
N ASP A 84 -8.49 -0.70 6.33
CA ASP A 84 -9.28 0.41 6.89
C ASP A 84 -10.67 -0.03 7.34
N GLN A 85 -11.36 -0.81 6.50
CA GLN A 85 -12.65 -1.40 6.84
C GLN A 85 -12.53 -2.32 8.06
N HIS A 86 -11.49 -3.15 8.14
CA HIS A 86 -11.23 -4.00 9.30
C HIS A 86 -10.99 -3.19 10.58
N ALA A 87 -10.21 -2.09 10.50
CA ALA A 87 -9.99 -1.20 11.64
C ALA A 87 -11.29 -0.52 12.10
N LEU A 88 -12.15 -0.13 11.16
CA LEU A 88 -13.46 0.44 11.45
C LEU A 88 -14.39 -0.57 12.13
N LEU A 89 -14.46 -1.82 11.66
CA LEU A 89 -15.22 -2.89 12.30
C LEU A 89 -14.74 -3.15 13.73
N LEU A 90 -13.43 -3.18 13.96
CA LEU A 90 -12.86 -3.33 15.30
C LEU A 90 -13.18 -2.14 16.20
N LYS A 91 -13.14 -0.91 15.69
CA LYS A 91 -13.51 0.29 16.45
C LYS A 91 -14.97 0.24 16.90
N MET A 92 -15.89 -0.10 15.99
CA MET A 92 -17.31 -0.26 16.34
C MET A 92 -17.51 -1.32 17.42
N ALA A 93 -16.76 -2.42 17.34
CA ALA A 93 -16.85 -3.49 18.32
C ALA A 93 -16.21 -3.13 19.68
N ILE A 94 -15.20 -2.24 19.71
CA ILE A 94 -14.67 -1.70 20.97
C ILE A 94 -15.72 -0.83 21.67
N ASP A 95 -16.47 -0.04 20.91
CA ASP A 95 -17.48 0.87 21.45
C ASP A 95 -18.73 0.11 21.93
N ASP A 96 -19.13 -0.97 21.25
CA ASP A 96 -20.31 -1.78 21.56
C ASP A 96 -19.94 -3.21 22.02
N ALA A 97 -20.28 -3.54 23.27
CA ALA A 97 -20.01 -4.85 23.85
C ALA A 97 -20.75 -6.01 23.16
N VAL A 98 -21.95 -5.76 22.59
CA VAL A 98 -22.71 -6.77 21.84
C VAL A 98 -22.01 -7.10 20.53
N LEU A 99 -21.50 -6.08 19.84
CA LEU A 99 -20.74 -6.28 18.60
C LEU A 99 -19.40 -6.99 18.87
N MET A 100 -18.78 -6.78 20.03
CA MET A 100 -17.57 -7.52 20.44
C MET A 100 -17.81 -9.03 20.52
N GLU A 101 -19.02 -9.49 20.85
CA GLU A 101 -19.33 -10.92 20.96
C GLU A 101 -19.30 -11.66 19.62
N CYS A 102 -19.50 -10.94 18.51
CA CYS A 102 -19.36 -11.50 17.17
C CYS A 102 -17.90 -11.86 16.83
N TRP A 103 -16.93 -11.32 17.56
CA TRP A 103 -15.50 -11.57 17.34
C TRP A 103 -15.02 -12.76 18.16
N GLY A 104 -15.21 -13.98 17.62
CA GLY A 104 -14.92 -15.25 18.31
C GLY A 104 -13.49 -15.42 18.85
N SER A 105 -12.51 -14.72 18.29
CA SER A 105 -11.13 -14.71 18.82
C SER A 105 -10.95 -13.82 20.05
N LEU A 106 -11.76 -12.77 20.19
CA LEU A 106 -11.73 -11.80 21.28
C LEU A 106 -12.64 -12.23 22.45
N THR A 107 -13.66 -13.05 22.22
CA THR A 107 -14.59 -13.56 23.25
C THR A 107 -13.98 -14.57 24.23
N GLN A 108 -12.76 -15.05 23.95
CA GLN A 108 -12.02 -15.97 24.82
C GLN A 108 -11.76 -15.39 26.22
N ASP A 109 -11.73 -14.05 26.37
CA ASP A 109 -11.58 -13.41 27.67
C ASP A 109 -12.95 -13.09 28.30
N PRO A 110 -13.25 -13.61 29.50
CA PRO A 110 -14.53 -13.37 30.16
C PRO A 110 -14.74 -11.89 30.52
N ALA A 111 -13.69 -11.11 30.74
CA ALA A 111 -13.82 -9.72 31.15
C ALA A 111 -13.98 -8.76 29.94
N PRO A 112 -15.08 -7.99 29.84
CA PRO A 112 -15.33 -7.10 28.70
C PRO A 112 -14.23 -6.05 28.47
N GLU A 113 -13.68 -5.49 29.54
CA GLU A 113 -12.61 -4.51 29.46
C GLU A 113 -11.33 -5.10 28.88
N ARG A 114 -11.00 -6.35 29.23
CA ARG A 114 -9.82 -7.05 28.69
C ARG A 114 -9.99 -7.36 27.21
N ARG A 115 -11.21 -7.65 26.75
CA ARG A 115 -11.50 -7.78 25.30
C ARG A 115 -11.21 -6.48 24.55
N ARG A 116 -11.65 -5.34 25.10
CA ARG A 116 -11.39 -4.00 24.52
C ARG A 116 -9.91 -3.67 24.49
N GLN A 117 -9.18 -3.92 25.58
CA GLN A 117 -7.73 -3.74 25.65
C GLN A 117 -7.00 -4.58 24.59
N ARG A 118 -7.39 -5.86 24.44
CA ARG A 118 -6.81 -6.77 23.44
C ARG A 118 -7.10 -6.29 22.01
N ALA A 119 -8.33 -5.86 21.73
CA ALA A 119 -8.69 -5.30 20.43
C ALA A 119 -7.88 -4.03 20.11
N TYR A 120 -7.71 -3.15 21.11
CA TYR A 120 -6.96 -1.91 20.96
C TYR A 120 -5.46 -2.14 20.73
N ILE A 121 -4.82 -3.03 21.50
CA ILE A 121 -3.41 -3.40 21.28
C ILE A 121 -3.21 -3.99 19.88
N ASN A 122 -4.16 -4.83 19.43
CA ASN A 122 -4.10 -5.37 18.08
C ASN A 122 -4.15 -4.28 16.99
N LEU A 123 -4.98 -3.24 17.17
CA LEU A 123 -5.03 -2.08 16.26
C LEU A 123 -3.69 -1.32 16.26
N ILE A 124 -3.09 -1.05 17.42
CA ILE A 124 -1.78 -0.38 17.52
C ILE A 124 -0.71 -1.17 16.77
N LEU A 125 -0.60 -2.48 17.02
CA LEU A 125 0.39 -3.32 16.36
C LEU A 125 0.19 -3.40 14.86
N ASN A 126 -1.06 -3.44 14.37
CA ASN A 126 -1.36 -3.45 12.94
C ASN A 126 -0.99 -2.11 12.28
N PHE A 127 -1.20 -0.99 12.98
CA PHE A 127 -0.80 0.34 12.53
C PHE A 127 0.73 0.47 12.44
N TRP A 128 1.46 0.02 13.47
CA TRP A 128 2.93 0.02 13.45
C TRP A 128 3.50 -0.93 12.40
N ALA A 129 2.91 -2.12 12.21
CA ALA A 129 3.31 -3.05 11.16
C ALA A 129 3.16 -2.41 9.77
N ALA A 130 2.04 -1.72 9.51
CA ALA A 130 1.83 -1.03 8.23
C ALA A 130 2.83 0.12 8.02
N THR A 131 3.11 0.91 9.06
CA THR A 131 4.06 2.01 9.01
C THR A 131 5.50 1.52 8.77
N TRP A 132 5.88 0.43 9.43
CA TRP A 132 7.16 -0.25 9.26
C TRP A 132 7.33 -0.81 7.84
N GLN A 133 6.33 -1.51 7.32
CA GLN A 133 6.34 -2.07 5.95
C GLN A 133 6.46 -1.01 4.86
N LEU A 134 5.89 0.19 5.10
CA LEU A 134 6.00 1.34 4.22
C LEU A 134 7.35 2.08 4.33
N GLY A 135 8.25 1.65 5.23
CA GLY A 135 9.52 2.32 5.49
C GLY A 135 9.37 3.66 6.23
N GLY A 136 8.20 3.92 6.83
CA GLY A 136 7.91 5.16 7.57
C GLY A 136 8.49 5.19 8.99
N MET A 137 9.13 4.09 9.43
CA MET A 137 9.72 3.94 10.76
C MET A 137 11.02 3.14 10.61
N PRO A 138 12.14 3.52 11.26
CA PRO A 138 13.36 2.72 11.39
C PRO A 138 13.25 1.66 12.51
N GLU A 139 14.04 0.58 12.44
CA GLU A 139 13.88 -0.59 13.34
C GLU A 139 14.11 -0.19 14.81
N SER A 140 15.08 0.69 15.04
CA SER A 140 15.40 1.21 16.37
C SER A 140 14.22 1.94 16.99
N GLN A 141 13.46 2.71 16.20
CA GLN A 141 12.25 3.38 16.66
C GLN A 141 11.16 2.36 17.00
N LEU A 142 10.95 1.35 16.14
CA LEU A 142 9.97 0.29 16.39
C LEU A 142 10.28 -0.45 17.70
N ARG A 143 11.53 -0.85 17.91
CA ARG A 143 11.98 -1.52 19.14
C ARG A 143 11.76 -0.63 20.37
N GLY A 144 12.07 0.65 20.27
CA GLY A 144 11.84 1.62 21.35
C GLY A 144 10.37 1.73 21.74
N LEU A 145 9.47 1.85 20.75
CA LEU A 145 8.02 1.93 20.99
C LEU A 145 7.47 0.62 21.59
N LEU A 146 7.89 -0.54 21.07
CA LEU A 146 7.46 -1.84 21.61
C LEU A 146 7.89 -2.02 23.07
N ALA A 147 9.14 -1.67 23.39
CA ALA A 147 9.67 -1.80 24.74
C ALA A 147 9.01 -0.81 25.72
N ALA A 148 8.79 0.44 25.31
CA ALA A 148 8.28 1.50 26.17
C ALA A 148 6.75 1.48 26.34
N ASP A 149 6.00 1.23 25.27
CA ASP A 149 4.55 1.45 25.29
C ASP A 149 3.75 0.15 25.42
N ILE A 150 4.21 -0.95 24.82
CA ILE A 150 3.49 -2.23 24.85
C ILE A 150 4.02 -3.11 25.98
N PHE A 151 5.31 -3.45 25.95
CA PHE A 151 5.90 -4.43 26.86
C PHE A 151 6.33 -3.88 28.22
N ALA A 152 6.24 -2.57 28.43
CA ALA A 152 6.34 -1.98 29.76
C ALA A 152 5.10 -2.28 30.63
N THR A 153 4.00 -2.75 30.03
CA THR A 153 2.75 -3.04 30.73
C THR A 153 2.47 -4.55 30.81
N GLU A 154 1.90 -5.01 31.92
CA GLU A 154 1.44 -6.40 32.06
C GLU A 154 0.36 -6.76 31.02
N VAL A 155 -0.44 -5.77 30.61
CA VAL A 155 -1.49 -5.95 29.59
C VAL A 155 -0.86 -6.34 28.24
N GLY A 156 0.21 -5.65 27.83
CA GLY A 156 0.93 -5.97 26.59
C GLY A 156 1.65 -7.31 26.62
N LEU A 157 2.26 -7.68 27.75
CA LEU A 157 2.90 -8.98 27.93
C LEU A 157 1.89 -10.14 27.79
N ARG A 158 0.77 -10.07 28.52
CA ARG A 158 -0.30 -11.08 28.44
C ARG A 158 -0.93 -11.16 27.05
N PHE A 159 -1.14 -10.00 26.42
CA PHE A 159 -1.65 -9.94 25.05
C PHE A 159 -0.75 -10.77 24.12
N TRP A 160 0.57 -10.55 24.17
CA TRP A 160 1.50 -11.20 23.27
C TRP A 160 1.63 -12.70 23.56
N GLU A 161 1.56 -13.09 24.84
CA GLU A 161 1.54 -14.50 25.23
C GLU A 161 0.41 -15.29 24.56
N GLN A 162 -0.78 -14.68 24.44
CA GLN A 162 -1.95 -15.28 23.78
C GLN A 162 -1.86 -15.17 22.25
N ALA A 163 -1.39 -14.04 21.73
CA ALA A 163 -1.38 -13.76 20.28
C ALA A 163 -0.26 -14.49 19.52
N ARG A 164 0.88 -14.79 20.16
CA ARG A 164 2.08 -15.36 19.51
C ARG A 164 1.80 -16.69 18.79
N LEU A 165 0.91 -17.53 19.32
CA LEU A 165 0.60 -18.84 18.71
C LEU A 165 -0.21 -18.69 17.43
N THR A 166 -1.25 -17.84 17.45
CA THR A 166 -2.08 -17.58 16.27
C THR A 166 -1.30 -16.84 15.18
N ARG A 167 -0.47 -15.84 15.56
CA ARG A 167 0.34 -15.09 14.59
C ARG A 167 1.40 -15.95 13.89
N LYS A 168 2.04 -16.88 14.61
CA LYS A 168 3.00 -17.83 14.00
C LYS A 168 2.35 -18.71 12.92
N VAL A 169 1.08 -19.07 13.06
CA VAL A 169 0.33 -19.87 12.07
C VAL A 169 -0.12 -19.03 10.88
N VAL A 170 -0.60 -17.80 11.12
CA VAL A 170 -1.13 -16.92 10.07
C VAL A 170 -0.03 -16.29 9.21
N HIS A 171 1.17 -16.08 9.77
CA HIS A 171 2.27 -15.37 9.11
C HIS A 171 3.43 -16.25 8.64
N ALA A 172 3.20 -17.55 8.38
CA ALA A 172 4.22 -18.46 7.84
C ALA A 172 4.73 -18.12 6.42
N GLY A 173 4.34 -16.98 5.83
CA GLY A 173 4.80 -16.45 4.55
C GLY A 173 5.90 -15.37 4.67
N ALA A 174 6.77 -15.28 3.68
CA ALA A 174 8.13 -14.73 3.74
C ALA A 174 8.36 -13.24 4.15
N GLN A 175 7.35 -12.37 4.24
CA GLN A 175 7.51 -10.94 4.58
C GLN A 175 6.98 -10.51 5.97
N PRO A 176 5.81 -10.94 6.46
CA PRO A 176 5.36 -10.61 7.82
C PRO A 176 6.28 -11.17 8.94
N ALA A 177 7.13 -12.16 8.63
CA ALA A 177 8.06 -12.75 9.59
C ALA A 177 9.06 -11.76 10.22
N ALA A 178 9.47 -10.70 9.51
CA ALA A 178 10.48 -9.77 10.03
C ALA A 178 9.93 -8.89 11.18
N PHE A 179 8.74 -8.33 11.01
CA PHE A 179 8.06 -7.55 12.05
C PHE A 179 7.75 -8.44 13.25
N ASP A 180 7.14 -9.60 13.03
CA ASP A 180 6.78 -10.52 14.11
C ASP A 180 8.01 -11.01 14.88
N ARG A 181 9.16 -11.20 14.20
CA ARG A 181 10.43 -11.51 14.86
C ARG A 181 10.89 -10.38 15.77
N ILE A 182 10.83 -9.12 15.31
CA ILE A 182 11.22 -7.96 16.14
C ILE A 182 10.32 -7.88 17.38
N VAL A 183 9.00 -8.08 17.22
CA VAL A 183 8.06 -8.06 18.33
C VAL A 183 8.33 -9.20 19.32
N GLU A 184 8.60 -10.42 18.83
CA GLU A 184 8.97 -11.57 19.66
C GLU A 184 10.28 -11.31 20.43
N ASP A 185 11.30 -10.76 19.78
CA ASP A 185 12.59 -10.44 20.41
C ASP A 185 12.40 -9.45 21.57
N GLU A 186 11.63 -8.38 21.37
CA GLU A 186 11.39 -7.38 22.41
C GLU A 186 10.51 -7.93 23.54
N TYR A 187 9.53 -8.80 23.24
CA TYR A 187 8.77 -9.51 24.26
C TYR A 187 9.68 -10.37 25.14
N LEU A 188 10.58 -11.15 24.55
CA LEU A 188 11.51 -12.02 25.29
C LEU A 188 12.46 -11.20 26.17
N ARG A 189 12.92 -10.03 25.70
CA ARG A 189 13.74 -9.11 26.49
C ARG A 189 12.98 -8.56 27.69
N ALA A 190 11.74 -8.11 27.50
CA ALA A 190 10.90 -7.61 28.58
C ALA A 190 10.63 -8.72 29.62
N LEU A 191 10.34 -9.94 29.16
CA LEU A 191 10.12 -11.09 30.04
C LEU A 191 11.37 -11.47 30.84
N ALA A 192 12.55 -11.44 30.22
CA ALA A 192 13.81 -11.69 30.91
C ALA A 192 14.08 -10.64 32.01
N LYS A 193 13.82 -9.36 31.71
CA LYS A 193 13.96 -8.26 32.67
C LYS A 193 13.00 -8.38 33.86
N LEU A 194 11.76 -8.81 33.61
CA LEU A 194 10.79 -9.07 34.67
C LEU A 194 11.30 -10.17 35.61
N ARG A 195 11.71 -11.32 35.05
CA ARG A 195 12.22 -12.46 35.80
C ARG A 195 13.49 -12.16 36.61
N SER A 196 14.40 -11.34 36.07
CA SER A 196 15.59 -10.92 36.82
C SER A 196 15.25 -10.01 37.99
N THR A 197 14.21 -9.18 37.86
CA THR A 197 13.77 -8.28 38.93
C THR A 197 13.12 -9.07 40.06
N GLU A 198 12.29 -10.07 39.73
CA GLU A 198 11.69 -10.99 40.71
C GLU A 198 12.77 -11.80 41.47
N ALA A 199 13.77 -12.33 40.75
CA ALA A 199 14.87 -13.08 41.36
C ALA A 199 15.73 -12.23 42.31
N SER A 200 15.89 -10.93 42.02
CA SER A 200 16.62 -10.00 42.90
C SER A 200 15.79 -9.52 44.09
N GLY A 201 14.45 -9.55 44.01
CA GLY A 201 13.54 -9.08 45.06
C GLY A 201 13.22 -10.12 46.15
N ILE A 202 13.49 -11.40 45.91
CA ILE A 202 13.29 -12.49 46.90
C ILE A 202 14.48 -12.61 47.88
N GLY A 203 15.54 -11.81 47.68
CA GLY A 203 16.76 -11.83 48.50
C GLY A 203 16.90 -10.70 49.53
N SER A 204 15.85 -9.91 49.80
CA SER A 204 15.85 -8.83 50.81
C SER A 204 14.87 -9.07 51.94
#